data_AF-A0A258BUG8-F1
#
_entry.id   AF-A0A258BUG8-F1
#
_cell.length_a   1.000
_cell.length_b   1.000
_cell.length_c   1.000
_cell.angle_alpha   90.00
_cell.angle_beta   90.00
_cell.angle_gamma   90.00
#
_symmetry.space_group_name_H-M   'P 1'
#
loop_
_entity.id
_entity.type
_entity.pdbx_description
1 polymer ?
#
loop_
_entity_poly.entity_id
_entity_poly.type
_entity_poly.pdbx_seq_one_letter_code
_entity_poly.pdbx_strand_id
1 'polypeptide(L)' 'MLMTIAAPKTEGGNEMAQFKFAVTETRNFEMQYQVEAETLEEAREKAETGDTTFEVELGCSGVSDRFVVQQL' A
#
# COMPACT_ATOMS: atom_id res chain seq x y z
N MET A 1 -5.24 11.41 -23.12
CA MET A 1 -4.15 10.92 -23.99
C MET A 1 -3.48 9.75 -23.28
N LEU A 2 -3.68 8.51 -23.74
CA LEU A 2 -2.94 7.35 -23.22
C LEU A 2 -1.58 7.29 -23.92
N MET A 3 -0.49 7.30 -23.15
CA MET A 3 0.85 7.03 -23.68
C MET A 3 1.06 5.52 -23.74
N THR A 4 1.03 4.97 -24.95
CA THR A 4 1.34 3.56 -25.22
C THR A 4 2.84 3.32 -25.06
N ILE A 5 3.24 2.60 -24.03
CA ILE A 5 4.63 2.17 -23.83
C ILE A 5 4.85 0.93 -24.70
N ALA A 6 5.66 1.04 -25.75
CA ALA A 6 6.00 -0.08 -26.62
C ALA A 6 6.75 -1.17 -25.85
N ALA A 7 6.37 -2.43 -26.02
CA ALA A 7 7.08 -3.57 -25.46
C ALA A 7 8.48 -3.70 -26.10
N PRO A 8 9.54 -3.98 -25.31
CA PRO A 8 10.87 -4.22 -25.88
C PRO A 8 10.88 -5.52 -26.69
N LYS A 9 11.54 -5.50 -27.85
CA LYS A 9 11.80 -6.69 -28.67
C LYS A 9 12.93 -7.51 -28.03
N THR A 10 12.66 -8.78 -27.77
CA THR A 10 13.65 -9.73 -27.24
C THR A 10 14.29 -10.51 -28.40
N GLU A 11 15.53 -10.16 -28.75
CA GLU A 11 16.39 -10.97 -29.64
C GLU A 11 17.32 -11.83 -28.76
N GLY A 12 17.24 -13.15 -28.90
CA GLY A 12 18.34 -14.05 -28.53
C GLY A 12 18.69 -14.15 -27.04
N GLY A 13 17.79 -14.69 -26.24
CA GLY A 13 18.03 -15.10 -24.85
C GLY A 13 16.77 -15.78 -24.35
N ASN A 14 16.86 -16.70 -23.40
CA ASN A 14 15.71 -17.34 -22.79
C ASN A 14 14.95 -16.32 -21.92
N GLU A 15 14.42 -15.26 -22.53
CA GLU A 15 13.76 -14.15 -21.88
C GLU A 15 12.30 -14.51 -21.67
N MET A 16 11.95 -14.76 -20.41
CA MET A 16 10.58 -15.02 -19.97
C MET A 16 9.69 -13.85 -20.39
N ALA A 17 8.57 -14.15 -21.05
CA ALA A 17 7.58 -13.15 -21.39
C ALA A 17 7.08 -12.44 -20.12
N GLN A 18 7.06 -11.10 -20.16
CA GLN A 18 6.56 -10.29 -19.05
C GLN A 18 5.09 -9.91 -19.29
N PHE A 19 4.26 -10.07 -18.26
CA PHE A 19 2.84 -9.73 -18.29
C PHE A 19 2.55 -8.71 -17.19
N LYS A 20 1.64 -7.78 -17.46
CA LYS A 20 1.22 -6.75 -16.51
C LYS A 20 -0.19 -7.05 -16.02
N PHE A 21 -0.42 -6.86 -14.72
CA PHE A 21 -1.73 -7.01 -14.07
C PHE A 21 -2.01 -5.80 -13.21
N ALA A 22 -3.28 -5.38 -13.16
CA ALA A 22 -3.73 -4.41 -12.16
C ALA A 22 -4.19 -5.18 -10.92
N VAL A 23 -3.79 -4.73 -9.73
CA VAL A 23 -4.12 -5.40 -8.46
C VAL A 23 -4.69 -4.38 -7.48
N THR A 24 -5.79 -4.73 -6.84
CA THR A 24 -6.34 -4.02 -5.68
C THR A 24 -6.15 -4.90 -4.45
N GLU A 25 -5.59 -4.33 -3.38
CA GLU A 25 -5.25 -5.07 -2.16
C GLU A 25 -5.75 -4.33 -0.93
N THR A 26 -6.28 -5.07 0.04
CA THR A 26 -6.47 -4.58 1.40
C THR A 26 -5.21 -4.89 2.18
N ARG A 27 -4.48 -3.83 2.55
CA ARG A 27 -3.18 -3.93 3.24
C ARG A 27 -3.33 -3.61 4.72
N ASN A 28 -2.61 -4.36 5.54
CA ASN A 28 -2.49 -4.10 6.96
C ASN A 28 -1.19 -3.35 7.20
N PHE A 29 -1.31 -2.13 7.71
CA PHE A 29 -0.16 -1.30 8.07
C PHE A 29 -0.05 -1.18 9.57
N GLU A 30 1.19 -1.24 10.05
CA GLU A 30 1.52 -0.76 11.39
C GLU A 30 1.72 0.75 11.32
N MET A 31 0.94 1.47 12.15
CA MET A 31 0.95 2.92 12.22
C MET A 31 1.55 3.37 13.55
N GLN A 32 2.34 4.43 13.53
CA GLN A 32 2.75 5.14 14.73
C GLN A 32 2.03 6.48 14.80
N TYR A 33 1.27 6.68 15.87
CA TYR A 33 0.55 7.91 16.16
C TYR A 33 1.21 8.68 17.29
N GLN A 34 1.29 10.00 17.13
CA GLN A 34 1.63 10.94 18.19
C GLN A 34 0.39 11.75 18.55
N VAL A 35 0.10 11.85 19.84
CA VAL A 35 -1.07 12.55 20.37
C VAL A 35 -0.64 13.45 21.53
N GLU A 36 -1.31 14.58 21.68
CA GLU A 36 -1.16 15.48 22.83
C GLU A 36 -2.33 15.28 23.78
N ALA A 37 -2.05 14.92 25.03
CA ALA A 37 -3.05 14.64 26.05
C ALA A 37 -2.46 14.87 27.46
N GLU A 38 -3.34 15.13 28.42
CA GLU A 38 -2.94 15.34 29.82
C GLU A 38 -2.81 14.01 30.58
N THR A 39 -3.49 12.96 30.11
CA THR A 39 -3.48 11.62 30.71
C THR A 39 -3.28 10.52 29.67
N LEU A 40 -2.84 9.35 30.14
CA LEU A 40 -2.66 8.18 29.26
C LEU A 40 -4.00 7.66 28.71
N GLU A 41 -5.08 7.77 29.50
CA GLU A 41 -6.41 7.33 29.09
C GLU A 41 -6.94 8.22 27.94
N GLU A 42 -6.82 9.53 28.10
CA GLU A 42 -7.16 10.49 27.04
C GLU A 42 -6.28 10.30 25.79
N ALA A 43 -4.98 10.07 25.96
CA ALA A 43 -4.08 9.78 24.83
C ALA A 43 -4.54 8.56 24.03
N ARG A 44 -4.96 7.50 24.73
CA ARG A 44 -5.45 6.28 24.11
C ARG A 44 -6.77 6.51 23.39
N GLU A 45 -7.72 7.21 24.00
CA GLU A 45 -9.00 7.55 23.37
C GLU A 45 -8.77 8.35 22.07
N LYS A 46 -7.90 9.38 22.13
CA LYS A 46 -7.51 10.17 20.97
C LYS A 46 -6.90 9.33 19.86
N ALA A 47 -5.99 8.41 20.21
CA ALA A 47 -5.39 7.49 19.24
C ALA A 47 -6.42 6.52 18.62
N GLU A 48 -7.38 6.01 19.40
CA GLU A 48 -8.46 5.13 18.91
C GLU A 48 -9.40 5.87 17.95
N THR A 49 -9.65 7.16 18.17
CA THR A 49 -10.50 7.98 17.29
C THR A 49 -9.76 8.61 16.11
N GLY A 50 -8.43 8.54 16.07
CA GLY A 50 -7.60 9.17 15.03
C GLY A 50 -7.41 10.69 15.24
N ASP A 51 -7.56 11.20 16.46
CA ASP A 51 -7.23 12.59 16.80
C ASP A 51 -5.74 12.68 17.13
N THR A 52 -4.92 12.85 16.09
CA THR A 52 -3.46 12.79 16.18
C THR A 52 -2.81 14.08 15.70
N THR A 53 -1.62 14.39 16.23
CA THR A 53 -0.78 15.50 15.73
C THR A 53 0.19 15.03 14.66
N PHE A 54 0.51 13.74 14.63
CA PHE A 54 1.37 13.13 13.63
C PHE A 54 1.04 11.63 13.45
N GLU A 55 1.13 11.18 12.20
CA GLU A 55 0.95 9.79 11.80
C GLU A 55 2.03 9.37 10.81
N VAL A 56 2.59 8.17 11.00
CA VAL A 56 3.51 7.58 10.03
C VAL A 56 3.29 6.08 9.89
N GLU A 57 3.36 5.58 8.67
CA GLU A 57 3.40 4.15 8.36
C GLU A 57 4.79 3.61 8.71
N LEU A 58 4.86 2.64 9.62
CA LEU A 58 6.10 1.95 9.98
C LEU A 58 6.39 0.80 9.03
N GLY A 59 5.35 0.07 8.62
CA GLY A 59 5.51 -1.06 7.72
C GLY A 59 4.21 -1.73 7.34
N CYS A 60 4.23 -2.43 6.21
CA CYS A 60 3.14 -3.30 5.78
C CYS A 60 3.37 -4.69 6.37
N SER A 61 2.51 -5.11 7.29
CA SER A 61 2.60 -6.41 7.95
C SER A 61 1.93 -7.52 7.15
N GLY A 62 1.09 -7.17 6.17
CA GLY A 62 0.50 -8.15 5.27
C GLY A 62 -0.62 -7.60 4.39
N VAL A 63 -1.19 -8.50 3.60
CA VAL A 63 -2.33 -8.26 2.71
C VAL A 63 -3.44 -9.22 3.14
N SER A 64 -4.60 -8.70 3.53
CA SER A 64 -5.75 -9.55 3.88
C SER A 64 -6.51 -10.00 2.64
N ASP A 65 -6.66 -9.12 1.65
CA ASP A 65 -7.45 -9.36 0.45
C ASP A 65 -6.70 -8.89 -0.79
N ARG A 66 -6.83 -9.64 -1.88
CA ARG A 66 -6.22 -9.31 -3.17
C ARG A 66 -7.16 -9.64 -4.31
N PHE A 67 -7.43 -8.65 -5.14
CA PHE A 67 -8.17 -8.80 -6.38
C PHE A 67 -7.27 -8.45 -7.57
N VAL A 68 -7.14 -9.38 -8.52
CA VAL A 68 -6.30 -9.22 -9.71
C VAL A 68 -7.19 -9.03 -10.92
N VAL A 69 -7.11 -7.87 -11.56
CA VAL A 69 -7.77 -7.61 -12.84
C VAL A 69 -6.76 -7.82 -13.96
N GLN A 70 -7.05 -8.80 -14.82
CA GLN A 70 -6.35 -8.93 -16.08
C GLN A 70 -6.75 -7.74 -16.97
N GLN A 71 -5.78 -6.90 -17.33
CA GLN A 71 -6.01 -5.94 -18.40
C GLN A 71 -6.06 -6.74 -19.72
N LEU A 72 -7.23 -6.72 -20.37
CA LEU A 72 -7.42 -7.27 -21.72
C LEU A 72 -6.69 -6.42 -22.75
#